data_AF-A0A556PUZ9-F1
#
_entry.id   AF-A0A556PUZ9-F1
#
_cell.length_a   1.000
_cell.length_b   1.000
_cell.length_c   1.000
_cell.angle_alpha   90.00
_cell.angle_beta   90.00
_cell.angle_gamma   90.00
#
_symmetry.space_group_name_H-M   'P 1'
#
loop_
_entity.id
_entity.type
_entity.pdbx_description
1 polymer ?
#
loop_
_entity_poly.entity_id
_entity_poly.type
_entity_poly.pdbx_seq_one_letter_code
_entity_poly.pdbx_strand_id
1 'polypeptide(L)'
;MDKEKNKIIIDEISNWKKNQLLPEKYCNFLLALYTYGEGVEEEKQSMTSMKRQIFIGLDLLLLFLLLPAFIVIAPLFSEQIIVQCIIFLIFIFILSLHWYYFNKAQSIFTHVVIVLFFMTALIGSTLIVYEWLGSGFWLNLLIVIQGMAWIAFGWINKVYYLVISGFVGILLFFALIVI
;
A
#
# COMPACT_ATOMS: atom_id res chain seq x y z
N MET A 1 -21.07 -41.32 -28.53
CA MET A 1 -22.42 -40.72 -28.59
C MET A 1 -22.72 -39.75 -27.45
N ASP A 2 -22.24 -39.96 -26.21
CA ASP A 2 -22.59 -39.05 -25.09
C ASP A 2 -21.83 -37.70 -25.08
N LYS A 3 -20.58 -37.69 -25.58
CA LYS A 3 -19.70 -36.52 -25.55
C LYS A 3 -20.19 -35.34 -26.41
N GLU A 4 -20.91 -35.61 -27.51
CA GLU A 4 -21.46 -34.55 -28.38
C GLU A 4 -22.64 -33.83 -27.71
N LYS A 5 -23.50 -34.56 -27.00
CA LYS A 5 -24.61 -33.98 -26.24
C LYS A 5 -24.13 -33.09 -25.11
N ASN A 6 -23.09 -33.54 -24.39
CA ASN A 6 -22.47 -32.73 -23.34
C ASN A 6 -21.88 -31.42 -23.86
N LYS A 7 -21.26 -31.41 -25.05
CA LYS A 7 -20.76 -30.19 -25.68
C LYS A 7 -21.86 -29.19 -26.01
N ILE A 8 -23.00 -29.66 -26.51
CA ILE A 8 -24.16 -28.81 -26.82
C ILE A 8 -24.72 -28.17 -25.53
N ILE A 9 -24.83 -28.95 -24.44
CA ILE A 9 -25.31 -28.45 -23.14
C ILE A 9 -24.37 -27.39 -22.57
N ILE A 10 -23.05 -27.58 -22.69
CA ILE A 10 -22.05 -26.59 -22.24
C ILE A 10 -22.19 -25.27 -23.03
N ASP A 11 -22.43 -25.34 -24.33
CA ASP A 11 -22.61 -24.16 -25.18
C ASP A 11 -23.89 -23.39 -24.84
N GLU A 12 -24.99 -24.09 -24.56
CA GLU A 12 -26.24 -23.48 -24.09
C GLU A 12 -26.08 -22.77 -22.74
N ILE A 13 -25.44 -23.41 -21.76
CA ILE A 13 -25.19 -22.83 -20.44
C ILE A 13 -24.29 -21.58 -20.54
N SER A 14 -23.29 -21.61 -21.42
CA SER A 14 -22.44 -20.45 -21.72
C SER A 14 -23.27 -19.28 -22.29
N ASN A 15 -24.21 -19.59 -23.17
CA ASN A 15 -25.12 -18.59 -23.75
C ASN A 15 -26.09 -18.01 -22.70
N TRP A 16 -26.56 -18.82 -21.75
CA TRP A 16 -27.36 -18.36 -20.60
C TRP A 16 -26.56 -17.45 -19.66
N LYS A 17 -25.29 -17.77 -19.40
CA LYS A 17 -24.37 -16.92 -18.60
C LYS A 17 -24.15 -15.57 -19.28
N LYS A 18 -23.92 -15.55 -20.60
CA LYS A 18 -23.72 -14.31 -21.38
C LYS A 18 -24.97 -13.42 -21.38
N ASN A 19 -26.15 -14.02 -21.50
CA ASN A 19 -27.43 -13.29 -21.55
C ASN A 19 -28.06 -13.04 -20.17
N GLN A 20 -27.37 -13.37 -19.07
CA GLN A 20 -27.83 -13.20 -17.68
C GLN A 20 -29.21 -13.84 -17.39
N LEU A 21 -29.57 -14.90 -18.13
CA LEU A 21 -30.82 -15.63 -17.94
C LEU A 21 -30.86 -16.39 -16.60
N LEU A 22 -29.68 -16.71 -16.07
CA LEU A 22 -29.47 -17.41 -14.81
C LEU A 22 -28.36 -16.71 -14.01
N PRO A 23 -28.48 -16.65 -12.67
CA PRO A 23 -27.41 -16.09 -11.83
C PRO A 23 -26.11 -16.88 -12.00
N GLU A 24 -24.99 -16.16 -12.03
CA GLU A 24 -23.66 -16.68 -12.39
C GLU A 24 -23.24 -17.92 -11.58
N LYS A 25 -23.64 -17.98 -10.31
CA LYS A 25 -23.39 -19.11 -9.41
C LYS A 25 -23.99 -20.43 -9.92
N TYR A 26 -25.15 -20.40 -10.54
CA TYR A 26 -25.83 -21.59 -11.07
C TYR A 26 -25.23 -22.05 -12.39
N CYS A 27 -24.90 -21.12 -13.30
CA CYS A 27 -24.20 -21.46 -14.54
C CYS A 27 -22.85 -22.11 -14.25
N ASN A 28 -22.09 -21.57 -13.29
CA ASN A 28 -20.79 -22.14 -12.91
C ASN A 28 -20.94 -23.54 -12.29
N PHE A 29 -21.99 -23.79 -11.51
CA PHE A 29 -22.29 -25.13 -10.97
C PHE A 29 -22.63 -26.14 -12.07
N LEU A 30 -23.48 -25.77 -13.02
CA LEU A 30 -23.86 -26.65 -14.14
C LEU A 30 -22.68 -26.92 -15.06
N LEU A 31 -21.87 -25.89 -15.38
CA LEU A 31 -20.65 -26.07 -16.17
C LEU A 31 -19.70 -27.04 -15.49
N ALA A 32 -19.43 -26.88 -14.19
CA ALA A 32 -18.56 -27.80 -13.45
C ALA A 32 -19.08 -29.25 -13.43
N LEU A 33 -20.41 -29.42 -13.41
CA LEU A 33 -21.06 -30.73 -13.45
C LEU A 33 -20.91 -31.41 -14.82
N TYR A 34 -21.15 -30.67 -15.90
CA TYR A 34 -21.10 -31.21 -17.27
C TYR A 34 -19.69 -31.29 -17.85
N THR A 35 -18.74 -30.56 -17.28
CA THR A 35 -17.32 -30.69 -17.61
C THR A 35 -16.56 -31.62 -16.68
N TYR A 36 -17.24 -32.36 -15.79
CA TYR A 36 -16.63 -33.31 -14.84
C TYR A 36 -15.50 -32.70 -13.99
N GLY A 37 -15.55 -31.40 -13.73
CA GLY A 37 -14.47 -30.68 -13.03
C GLY A 37 -13.25 -30.32 -13.88
N GLU A 38 -13.21 -30.70 -15.16
CA GLU A 38 -12.33 -30.08 -16.16
C GLU A 38 -12.94 -28.72 -16.47
N GLY A 39 -12.66 -27.71 -15.65
CA GLY A 39 -13.23 -26.37 -15.84
C GLY A 39 -13.12 -25.92 -17.30
N VAL A 40 -14.20 -25.32 -17.83
CA VAL A 40 -14.11 -24.64 -19.13
C VAL A 40 -12.94 -23.67 -19.03
N GLU A 41 -11.93 -23.87 -19.86
CA GLU A 41 -10.75 -23.01 -19.95
C GLU A 41 -11.21 -21.59 -20.31
N GLU A 42 -11.55 -20.79 -19.30
CA GLU A 42 -11.67 -19.34 -19.39
C GLU A 42 -10.25 -18.76 -19.56
N GLU A 43 -9.60 -19.10 -20.67
CA GLU A 43 -8.20 -18.78 -20.99
C GLU A 43 -7.91 -17.28 -21.17
N LYS A 44 -8.93 -16.42 -21.17
CA LYS A 44 -8.78 -14.98 -21.46
C LYS A 44 -8.79 -14.06 -20.24
N GLN A 45 -9.15 -14.54 -19.04
CA GLN A 45 -9.13 -13.72 -17.82
C GLN A 45 -7.89 -13.94 -16.92
N SER A 46 -7.13 -15.03 -17.12
CA SER A 46 -6.01 -15.39 -16.24
C SER A 46 -4.74 -14.55 -16.46
N MET A 47 -4.40 -14.22 -17.71
CA MET A 47 -3.15 -13.50 -18.02
C MET A 47 -3.17 -12.03 -17.56
N THR A 48 -4.33 -11.36 -17.59
CA THR A 48 -4.47 -9.97 -17.11
C THR A 48 -4.45 -9.88 -15.59
N SER A 49 -5.06 -10.86 -14.91
CA SER A 49 -5.02 -11.00 -13.45
C SER A 49 -3.60 -11.23 -12.93
N MET A 50 -2.85 -12.15 -13.56
CA MET A 50 -1.48 -12.46 -13.16
C MET A 50 -0.52 -11.27 -13.36
N LYS A 51 -0.60 -10.57 -14.49
CA LYS A 51 0.18 -9.34 -14.71
C LYS A 51 -0.17 -8.27 -13.68
N ARG A 52 -1.45 -8.09 -13.34
CA ARG A 52 -1.87 -7.12 -12.31
C ARG A 52 -1.33 -7.48 -10.93
N GLN A 53 -1.35 -8.76 -10.55
CA GLN A 53 -0.76 -9.22 -9.29
C GLN A 53 0.76 -9.02 -9.24
N ILE A 54 1.46 -9.30 -10.34
CA ILE A 54 2.91 -9.07 -10.43
C ILE A 54 3.23 -7.57 -10.33
N PHE A 55 2.47 -6.72 -11.04
CA PHE A 55 2.65 -5.27 -10.95
C PHE A 55 2.41 -4.75 -9.54
N ILE A 56 1.35 -5.20 -8.86
CA ILE A 56 1.07 -4.81 -7.46
C ILE A 56 2.19 -5.32 -6.53
N GLY A 57 2.68 -6.54 -6.73
CA GLY A 57 3.78 -7.09 -5.93
C GLY A 57 5.09 -6.33 -6.13
N LEU A 58 5.39 -5.93 -7.36
CA LEU A 58 6.58 -5.14 -7.70
C LEU A 58 6.48 -3.71 -7.17
N ASP A 59 5.30 -3.10 -7.24
CA ASP A 59 5.01 -1.78 -6.66
C ASP A 59 5.17 -1.79 -5.13
N LEU A 60 4.68 -2.83 -4.44
CA LEU A 60 4.90 -3.03 -3.01
C LEU A 60 6.36 -3.25 -2.66
N LEU A 61 7.08 -4.02 -3.47
CA LEU A 61 8.52 -4.23 -3.29
C LEU A 61 9.28 -2.92 -3.44
N LEU A 62 8.93 -2.10 -4.43
CA LEU A 62 9.50 -0.77 -4.64
C LEU A 62 9.22 0.14 -3.44
N LEU A 63 7.97 0.15 -2.97
CA LEU A 63 7.53 0.94 -1.82
C LEU A 63 8.28 0.53 -0.54
N PHE A 64 8.49 -0.76 -0.33
CA PHE A 64 9.27 -1.29 0.80
C PHE A 64 10.75 -0.92 0.71
N LEU A 65 11.32 -0.94 -0.50
CA LEU A 65 12.71 -0.57 -0.75
C LEU A 65 12.96 0.95 -0.64
N LEU A 66 11.90 1.75 -0.78
CA LEU A 66 11.99 3.21 -0.75
C LEU A 66 12.52 3.75 0.59
N LEU A 67 12.08 3.17 1.72
CA LEU A 67 12.51 3.59 3.06
C LEU A 67 14.02 3.36 3.30
N PRO A 68 14.58 2.14 3.13
CA PRO A 68 16.02 1.93 3.27
C PRO A 68 16.83 2.69 2.23
N ALA A 69 16.32 2.89 1.01
CA ALA A 69 16.98 3.73 0.02
C ALA A 69 17.12 5.17 0.53
N PHE A 70 16.06 5.76 1.10
CA PHE A 70 16.12 7.11 1.68
C PHE A 70 17.14 7.21 2.81
N ILE A 71 17.17 6.22 3.72
CA ILE A 71 18.09 6.19 4.86
C ILE A 71 19.56 6.12 4.42
N VAL A 72 19.85 5.42 3.33
CA VAL A 72 21.22 5.32 2.79
C VAL A 72 21.61 6.55 1.97
N ILE A 73 20.67 7.07 1.17
CA ILE A 73 20.93 8.19 0.25
C ILE A 73 21.02 9.52 0.99
N ALA A 74 20.14 9.79 1.95
CA ALA A 74 20.07 11.10 2.61
C ALA A 74 21.39 11.51 3.29
N PRO A 75 22.10 10.64 4.05
CA PRO A 75 23.37 10.99 4.67
C PRO A 75 24.54 11.15 3.68
N LEU A 76 24.48 10.51 2.50
CA LEU A 76 25.54 10.65 1.48
C LEU A 76 25.63 12.08 0.93
N PHE A 77 24.56 12.86 1.04
CA PHE A 77 24.47 14.24 0.56
C PHE A 77 24.33 15.25 1.71
N SER A 78 24.74 14.89 2.92
CA SER A 78 24.64 15.74 4.12
C SER A 78 25.33 17.10 3.97
N GLU A 79 26.37 17.20 3.15
CA GLU A 79 27.07 18.47 2.89
C GLU A 79 26.26 19.44 2.02
N GLN A 80 25.23 18.95 1.30
CA GLN A 80 24.42 19.74 0.37
C GLN A 80 22.94 19.72 0.77
N ILE A 81 22.59 20.56 1.74
CA ILE A 81 21.23 20.66 2.30
C ILE A 81 20.12 20.85 1.25
N ILE A 82 20.41 21.58 0.17
CA ILE A 82 19.45 21.81 -0.92
C ILE A 82 19.10 20.49 -1.61
N VAL A 83 20.10 19.64 -1.86
CA VAL A 83 19.92 18.34 -2.53
C VAL A 83 19.14 17.39 -1.63
N GLN A 84 19.46 17.34 -0.34
CA GLN A 84 18.74 16.52 0.64
C GLN A 84 17.26 16.92 0.75
N CYS A 85 16.94 18.22 0.77
CA CYS A 85 15.56 18.71 0.75
C CYS A 85 14.82 18.33 -0.55
N ILE A 86 15.48 18.43 -1.70
CA ILE A 86 14.91 18.01 -3.00
C ILE A 86 14.60 16.50 -2.99
N ILE A 87 15.52 15.68 -2.49
CA ILE A 87 15.34 14.24 -2.36
C ILE A 87 14.14 13.96 -1.45
N PHE A 88 14.10 14.56 -0.26
CA PHE A 88 12.97 14.39 0.66
C PHE A 88 11.62 14.74 0.02
N LEU A 89 11.55 15.86 -0.72
CA LEU A 89 10.33 16.27 -1.44
C LEU A 89 9.93 15.25 -2.52
N ILE A 90 10.87 14.71 -3.29
CA ILE A 90 10.60 13.70 -4.31
C ILE A 90 10.01 12.44 -3.67
N PHE A 91 10.59 11.97 -2.55
CA PHE A 91 10.12 10.78 -1.85
C PHE A 91 8.71 10.97 -1.29
N ILE A 92 8.44 12.10 -0.64
CA ILE A 92 7.11 12.47 -0.14
C ILE A 92 6.09 12.58 -1.28
N PHE A 93 6.49 13.14 -2.42
CA PHE A 93 5.64 13.26 -3.60
C PHE A 93 5.25 11.90 -4.17
N ILE A 94 6.20 10.97 -4.30
CA ILE A 94 5.95 9.59 -4.76
C ILE A 94 4.97 8.89 -3.81
N LEU A 95 5.19 8.99 -2.49
CA LEU A 95 4.32 8.38 -1.49
C LEU A 95 2.89 8.97 -1.52
N SER A 96 2.76 10.27 -1.73
CA SER A 96 1.48 10.95 -1.87
C SER A 96 0.70 10.48 -3.11
N LEU A 97 1.39 10.30 -4.25
CA LEU A 97 0.79 9.75 -5.47
C LEU A 97 0.28 8.31 -5.24
N HIS A 98 1.08 7.46 -4.60
CA HIS A 98 0.68 6.09 -4.27
C HIS A 98 -0.51 6.10 -3.31
N TRP A 99 -0.53 6.98 -2.31
CA TRP A 99 -1.68 7.14 -1.43
C TRP A 99 -2.94 7.45 -2.24
N TYR A 100 -2.89 8.46 -3.11
CA TYR A 100 -4.04 8.86 -3.91
C TYR A 100 -4.55 7.72 -4.80
N TYR A 101 -3.64 6.97 -5.42
CA TYR A 101 -3.97 5.83 -6.27
C TYR A 101 -4.61 4.67 -5.48
N PHE A 102 -4.00 4.24 -4.37
CA PHE A 102 -4.49 3.11 -3.57
C PHE A 102 -5.73 3.44 -2.75
N ASN A 103 -5.91 4.70 -2.30
CA ASN A 103 -7.11 5.14 -1.59
C ASN A 103 -8.37 5.00 -2.47
N LYS A 104 -8.25 5.25 -3.79
CA LYS A 104 -9.36 5.05 -4.74
C LYS A 104 -9.69 3.57 -4.92
N ALA A 105 -8.72 2.68 -4.75
CA ALA A 105 -8.87 1.24 -4.90
C ALA A 105 -9.37 0.52 -3.63
N GLN A 106 -9.57 1.24 -2.50
CA GLN A 106 -10.01 0.68 -1.20
C GLN A 106 -9.22 -0.58 -0.80
N SER A 107 -7.91 -0.55 -1.07
CA SER A 107 -7.07 -1.72 -0.87
C SER A 107 -6.41 -1.69 0.51
N ILE A 108 -6.15 -2.87 1.09
CA ILE A 108 -5.36 -3.03 2.33
C ILE A 108 -4.00 -2.31 2.24
N PHE A 109 -3.46 -2.14 1.03
CA PHE A 109 -2.19 -1.46 0.78
C PHE A 109 -2.20 0.03 1.12
N THR A 110 -3.38 0.67 1.18
CA THR A 110 -3.47 2.08 1.60
C THR A 110 -2.82 2.26 2.97
N HIS A 111 -3.09 1.36 3.93
CA HIS A 111 -2.51 1.39 5.27
C HIS A 111 -0.98 1.33 5.28
N VAL A 112 -0.37 0.52 4.40
CA VAL A 112 1.09 0.41 4.26
C VAL A 112 1.69 1.72 3.78
N VAL A 113 1.06 2.35 2.77
CA VAL A 113 1.50 3.66 2.26
C VAL A 113 1.38 4.73 3.35
N ILE A 114 0.31 4.71 4.17
CA ILE A 114 0.15 5.64 5.30
C ILE A 114 1.35 5.53 6.24
N VAL A 115 1.66 4.32 6.70
CA VAL A 115 2.74 4.09 7.67
C VAL A 115 4.08 4.54 7.08
N LEU A 116 4.35 4.20 5.83
CA LEU A 116 5.61 4.56 5.18
C LEU A 116 5.75 6.07 4.98
N PHE A 117 4.66 6.77 4.64
CA PHE A 117 4.65 8.23 4.56
C PHE A 117 5.05 8.87 5.87
N PHE A 118 4.42 8.48 6.98
CA PHE A 118 4.70 9.06 8.28
C PHE A 118 6.09 8.70 8.80
N MET A 119 6.56 7.47 8.57
CA MET A 119 7.93 7.06 8.92
C MET A 119 8.97 7.84 8.14
N THR A 120 8.76 8.02 6.83
CA THR A 120 9.67 8.78 5.97
C THR A 120 9.67 10.25 6.36
N ALA A 121 8.50 10.81 6.67
CA ALA A 121 8.37 12.19 7.14
C ALA A 121 9.10 12.41 8.48
N LEU A 122 8.98 11.47 9.42
CA LEU A 122 9.69 11.55 10.70
C LEU A 122 11.20 11.48 10.48
N ILE A 123 11.70 10.42 9.84
CA ILE A 123 13.14 10.21 9.63
C ILE A 123 13.75 11.36 8.84
N GLY A 124 13.14 11.74 7.71
CA GLY A 124 13.65 12.82 6.86
C GLY A 124 13.65 14.17 7.56
N SER A 125 12.58 14.51 8.28
CA SER A 125 12.55 15.76 9.04
C SER A 125 13.58 15.79 10.17
N THR A 126 13.79 14.67 10.86
CA THR A 126 14.81 14.59 11.93
C THR A 126 16.24 14.70 11.41
N LEU A 127 16.55 14.10 10.25
CA LEU A 127 17.89 14.19 9.64
C LEU A 127 18.21 15.63 9.22
N ILE A 128 17.28 16.28 8.54
CA ILE A 128 17.46 17.66 8.08
C ILE A 128 17.64 18.61 9.27
N VAL A 129 16.82 18.48 10.32
CA VAL A 129 16.92 19.34 11.51
C VAL A 129 18.17 19.04 12.32
N TYR A 130 18.59 17.78 12.42
CA TYR A 130 19.83 17.42 13.10
C TYR A 130 21.06 18.01 12.40
N GLU A 131 21.12 17.95 11.07
CA GLU A 131 22.25 18.49 10.31
C GLU A 131 22.25 20.02 10.29
N TRP A 132 21.08 20.67 10.30
CA TRP A 132 20.99 22.13 10.18
C TRP A 132 21.04 22.87 11.52
N LEU A 133 20.36 22.36 12.55
CA LEU A 133 20.22 23.00 13.88
C LEU A 133 20.93 22.24 15.01
N GLY A 134 21.47 21.04 14.74
CA GLY A 134 22.11 20.20 15.74
C GLY A 134 21.13 19.47 16.67
N SER A 135 21.67 18.70 17.61
CA SER A 135 20.90 18.10 18.69
C SER A 135 20.56 19.15 19.75
N GLY A 136 19.30 19.55 19.80
CA GLY A 136 18.84 20.56 20.74
C GLY A 136 17.33 20.62 20.86
N PHE A 137 16.85 21.72 21.44
CA PHE A 137 15.42 21.96 21.68
C PHE A 137 14.56 21.83 20.42
N TRP A 138 15.08 22.26 19.27
CA TRP A 138 14.34 22.24 18.00
C TRP A 138 14.04 20.84 17.49
N LEU A 139 14.99 19.91 17.63
CA LEU A 139 14.80 18.51 17.23
C LEU A 139 13.75 17.84 18.14
N ASN A 140 13.87 18.09 19.45
CA ASN A 140 12.91 17.59 20.45
C ASN A 140 11.50 18.11 20.18
N LEU A 141 11.37 19.41 19.89
CA LEU A 141 10.09 20.03 19.56
C LEU A 141 9.49 19.44 18.27
N LEU A 142 10.32 19.20 17.24
CA LEU A 142 9.90 18.59 15.98
C LEU A 142 9.31 17.19 16.18
N ILE A 143 9.97 16.35 16.99
CA ILE A 143 9.50 14.98 17.28
C ILE A 143 8.11 15.03 17.95
N VAL A 144 7.92 15.91 18.93
CA VAL A 144 6.63 16.07 19.62
C VAL A 144 5.55 16.57 18.65
N ILE A 145 5.86 17.56 17.81
CA ILE A 145 4.92 18.06 16.79
C ILE A 145 4.55 16.96 15.80
N GLN A 146 5.52 16.17 15.33
CA GLN A 146 5.26 15.02 14.46
C GLN A 146 4.38 13.96 15.13
N GLY A 147 4.67 13.60 16.39
CA GLY A 147 3.84 12.66 17.14
C GLY A 147 2.40 13.16 17.31
N MET A 148 2.20 14.46 17.57
CA MET A 148 0.86 15.06 17.62
C MET A 148 0.18 15.04 16.24
N ALA A 149 0.92 15.29 15.17
CA ALA A 149 0.40 15.21 13.80
C ALA A 149 -0.06 13.77 13.48
N TRP A 150 0.66 12.76 13.94
CA TRP A 150 0.26 11.35 13.79
C TRP A 150 -1.07 11.10 14.53
N ILE A 151 -1.17 11.51 15.79
CA ILE A 151 -2.40 11.35 16.57
C ILE A 151 -3.59 12.06 15.91
N ALA A 152 -3.41 13.31 15.47
CA ALA A 152 -4.47 14.07 14.81
C ALA A 152 -4.92 13.41 13.50
N PHE A 153 -3.97 13.02 12.64
CA PHE A 153 -4.27 12.41 11.35
C PHE A 153 -4.85 11.01 11.49
N GLY A 154 -4.39 10.24 12.48
CA GLY A 154 -4.92 8.94 12.84
C GLY A 154 -6.35 9.03 13.36
N TRP A 155 -6.69 10.06 14.13
CA TRP A 155 -8.05 10.28 14.62
C TRP A 155 -9.00 10.66 13.47
N ILE A 156 -8.62 11.62 12.63
CA ILE A 156 -9.46 12.08 11.49
C ILE A 156 -9.80 10.92 10.54
N ASN A 157 -8.81 10.08 10.23
CA ASN A 157 -8.98 8.97 9.29
C ASN A 157 -9.39 7.63 9.95
N LYS A 158 -9.70 7.63 11.25
CA LYS A 158 -10.04 6.43 12.06
C LYS A 158 -8.98 5.31 11.98
N VAL A 159 -7.72 5.70 11.86
CA VAL A 159 -6.56 4.81 11.77
C VAL A 159 -5.97 4.61 13.17
N TYR A 160 -6.57 3.71 13.95
CA TYR A 160 -6.22 3.53 15.37
C TYR A 160 -4.77 3.13 15.63
N TYR A 161 -4.16 2.32 14.74
CA TYR A 161 -2.75 1.92 14.90
C TYR A 161 -1.80 3.12 14.88
N LEU A 162 -2.16 4.18 14.13
CA LEU A 162 -1.33 5.36 13.97
C LEU A 162 -1.44 6.28 15.19
N VAL A 163 -2.63 6.35 15.79
CA VAL A 163 -2.86 7.03 17.08
C VAL A 163 -2.08 6.35 18.20
N ILE A 164 -2.16 5.02 18.29
CA ILE A 164 -1.45 4.24 19.33
C ILE A 164 0.06 4.42 19.16
N SER A 165 0.58 4.31 17.93
CA SER A 165 1.99 4.49 17.63
C SER A 165 2.48 5.90 17.98
N GLY A 166 1.73 6.95 17.61
CA GLY A 166 2.06 8.33 17.96
C GLY A 166 2.08 8.57 19.47
N PHE A 167 1.10 8.02 20.20
CA PHE A 167 1.05 8.13 21.65
C PHE A 167 2.22 7.41 22.33
N VAL A 168 2.50 6.17 21.94
CA VAL A 168 3.65 5.39 22.45
C VAL A 168 4.96 6.09 22.12
N GLY A 169 5.10 6.66 20.93
CA GLY A 169 6.29 7.41 20.51
C GLY A 169 6.54 8.65 21.38
N ILE A 170 5.51 9.44 21.66
CA ILE A 170 5.62 10.61 22.55
C ILE A 170 5.96 10.16 23.98
N LEU A 171 5.30 9.11 24.48
CA LEU A 171 5.52 8.60 25.83
C LEU A 171 6.96 8.11 26.01
N LEU A 172 7.48 7.33 25.06
CA LEU A 172 8.88 6.87 25.05
C LEU A 172 9.86 8.03 24.98
N PHE A 173 9.56 9.05 24.18
CA PHE A 173 10.40 10.24 24.06
C PHE A 173 10.52 11.00 25.39
N PHE A 174 9.41 11.21 26.10
CA PHE A 174 9.44 11.81 27.44
C PHE A 174 10.18 10.92 28.44
N ALA A 175 9.99 9.61 28.40
CA ALA A 175 10.72 8.69 29.27
C ALA A 175 12.25 8.78 29.04
N LEU A 176 12.69 8.90 27.80
CA LEU A 176 14.11 9.02 27.44
C LEU A 176 14.74 10.35 27.87
N ILE A 177 13.98 11.45 27.90
CA ILE A 177 14.50 12.76 28.36
C ILE A 177 14.61 12.83 29.88
N VAL A 178 13.75 12.11 30.60
CA VAL A 178 13.72 12.11 32.07
C VAL A 178 14.79 11.20 32.68
N ILE A 179 15.25 10.19 31.94
CA ILE A 179 16.33 9.27 32.31
C ILE A 179 17.69 9.91 32.00
#